data_AF-A0A094IFT0-F1
#
_entry.id   AF-A0A094IFT0-F1
#
_cell.length_a   1.000
_cell.length_b   1.000
_cell.length_c   1.000
_cell.angle_alpha   90.00
_cell.angle_beta   90.00
_cell.angle_gamma   90.00
#
_symmetry.space_group_name_H-M   'P 1'
#
loop_
_entity.id
_entity.type
_entity.pdbx_description
1 polymer ?
#
loop_
_entity_poly.entity_id
_entity_poly.type
_entity_poly.pdbx_seq_one_letter_code
_entity_poly.pdbx_strand_id
1 'polypeptide(L)'
;MLYEIINKDADFTKPLETIFNNRGIPFETMEMLLHPTQEVEHDFRLLPNIIECAERIIEAIKNEEKIFLQVDSDADGYTSAALA
;
A
#
# COMPACT_ATOMS: atom_id res chain seq x y z
N MET A 1 13.55 -3.67 21.67
CA MET A 1 13.80 -4.83 20.79
C MET A 1 15.11 -4.55 20.06
N LEU A 2 16.08 -5.47 20.11
CA LEU A 2 17.36 -5.32 19.41
C LEU A 2 17.20 -5.80 17.96
N TYR A 3 17.76 -5.08 17.00
CA TYR A 3 17.73 -5.49 15.59
C TYR A 3 18.73 -6.62 15.35
N GLU A 4 18.27 -7.75 14.81
CA GLU A 4 19.10 -8.90 14.48
C GLU A 4 19.59 -8.81 13.03
N ILE A 5 20.91 -8.95 12.85
CA ILE A 5 21.53 -8.99 11.53
C ILE A 5 21.65 -10.46 11.11
N ILE A 6 20.94 -10.80 10.04
CA ILE A 6 20.86 -12.17 9.52
C ILE A 6 22.13 -12.50 8.71
N ASN A 7 22.71 -11.50 8.03
CA ASN A 7 23.93 -11.67 7.25
C ASN A 7 25.21 -11.52 8.12
N LYS A 8 25.96 -12.62 8.29
CA LYS A 8 27.19 -12.65 9.10
C LYS A 8 28.35 -11.83 8.52
N ASP A 9 28.31 -11.56 7.22
CA ASP A 9 29.31 -10.76 6.50
C ASP A 9 28.86 -9.31 6.31
N ALA A 10 27.87 -8.86 7.07
CA ALA A 10 27.35 -7.50 6.98
C ALA A 10 28.42 -6.43 7.25
N ASP A 11 28.46 -5.42 6.38
CA ASP A 11 29.32 -4.26 6.55
C ASP A 11 28.65 -3.24 7.48
N PHE A 12 29.10 -3.23 8.74
CA PHE A 12 28.61 -2.31 9.77
C PHE A 12 28.95 -0.84 9.51
N THR A 13 29.86 -0.55 8.57
CA THR A 13 30.14 0.84 8.15
C THR A 13 29.06 1.39 7.23
N LYS A 14 28.21 0.52 6.68
CA LYS A 14 27.08 0.84 5.81
C LYS A 14 25.75 0.31 6.38
N PRO A 15 25.22 0.93 7.45
CA PRO A 15 24.08 0.40 8.17
C PRO A 15 22.80 0.32 7.33
N LEU A 16 22.56 1.28 6.42
CA LEU A 16 21.37 1.26 5.55
C LEU A 16 21.43 0.09 4.55
N GLU A 17 22.57 -0.11 3.88
CA GLU A 17 22.79 -1.22 2.94
C GLU A 17 22.62 -2.56 3.65
N THR A 18 23.19 -2.71 4.85
CA THR A 18 23.02 -3.90 5.69
C THR A 18 21.55 -4.15 6.04
N ILE A 19 20.79 -3.13 6.44
CA ILE A 19 19.38 -3.28 6.84
C ILE A 19 18.51 -3.68 5.64
N PHE A 20 18.72 -3.08 4.47
CA PHE A 20 17.97 -3.38 3.25
C PHE A 20 18.27 -4.80 2.76
N ASN A 21 19.54 -5.18 2.68
CA ASN A 21 19.96 -6.53 2.31
C ASN A 21 19.41 -7.58 3.28
N ASN A 22 19.41 -7.30 4.59
CA ASN A 22 18.82 -8.19 5.59
C ASN A 22 17.30 -8.39 5.40
N ARG A 23 16.59 -7.44 4.80
CA ARG A 23 15.16 -7.54 4.47
C ARG A 23 14.92 -8.19 3.09
N GLY A 24 15.98 -8.60 2.39
CA GLY A 24 15.89 -9.13 1.03
C GLY A 24 15.56 -8.05 -0.01
N ILE A 25 15.81 -6.78 0.32
CA ILE A 25 15.51 -5.64 -0.55
C ILE A 25 16.83 -5.14 -1.15
N PRO A 26 16.96 -5.10 -2.50
CA PRO A 26 18.16 -4.58 -3.14
C PRO A 26 18.37 -3.10 -2.79
N PHE A 27 19.60 -2.73 -2.42
CA PHE A 27 19.91 -1.38 -1.94
C PHE A 27 19.64 -0.29 -2.99
N GLU A 28 19.75 -0.62 -4.28
CA GLU A 28 19.42 0.26 -5.41
C GLU A 28 17.95 0.72 -5.43
N THR A 29 17.04 -0.03 -4.79
CA THR A 29 15.61 0.33 -4.68
C THR A 29 15.29 1.19 -3.45
N MET A 30 16.28 1.47 -2.60
CA MET A 30 16.10 2.16 -1.33
C MET A 30 15.41 3.52 -1.49
N GLU A 31 15.86 4.35 -2.43
CA GLU A 31 15.31 5.69 -2.63
C GLU A 31 13.82 5.64 -2.99
N MET A 32 13.42 4.71 -3.86
CA MET A 32 12.02 4.51 -4.24
C MET A 32 11.14 4.08 -3.06
N LEU A 33 11.70 3.36 -2.08
CA LEU A 33 10.96 2.86 -0.92
C LEU A 33 10.91 3.85 0.25
N LEU A 34 11.98 4.61 0.47
CA LEU A 34 12.03 5.63 1.53
C LEU A 34 11.32 6.92 1.11
N HIS A 35 11.31 7.20 -0.20
CA HIS A 35 10.71 8.38 -0.78
C HIS A 35 9.81 8.00 -1.96
N PRO A 36 8.74 7.22 -1.70
CA PRO A 36 7.84 6.78 -2.76
C PRO A 36 7.18 8.00 -3.42
N THR A 37 7.12 7.96 -4.75
CA THR A 37 6.33 8.88 -5.56
C THR A 37 5.15 8.10 -6.15
N GLN A 38 4.18 8.80 -6.76
CA GLN A 38 3.08 8.13 -7.45
C GLN A 38 3.54 7.21 -8.59
N GLU A 39 4.77 7.35 -9.08
CA GLU A 39 5.33 6.49 -10.13
C GLU A 39 5.54 5.04 -9.67
N VAL A 40 5.63 4.80 -8.36
CA VAL A 40 5.77 3.46 -7.79
C VAL A 40 4.43 2.81 -7.44
N GLU A 41 3.32 3.56 -7.59
CA GLU A 41 1.99 3.04 -7.38
C GLU A 41 1.56 2.18 -8.58
N HIS A 42 0.94 1.04 -8.28
CA HIS A 42 0.24 0.29 -9.31
C HIS A 42 -1.00 1.05 -9.74
N ASP A 43 -1.28 1.03 -11.04
CA ASP A 43 -2.49 1.59 -11.59
C ASP A 43 -3.72 0.93 -10.94
N PHE A 44 -4.62 1.73 -10.35
CA PHE A 44 -5.82 1.21 -9.70
C PHE A 44 -6.70 0.40 -10.65
N ARG A 45 -6.61 0.63 -11.97
CA ARG A 45 -7.33 -0.12 -13.02
C ARG A 45 -6.94 -1.59 -13.11
N LEU A 46 -5.87 -2.00 -12.44
CA LEU A 46 -5.51 -3.41 -12.28
C LEU A 46 -6.46 -4.15 -11.33
N LEU A 47 -7.24 -3.43 -10.52
CA LEU A 47 -8.30 -4.03 -9.71
C LEU A 47 -9.47 -4.48 -10.59
N PRO A 48 -9.90 -5.76 -10.49
CA PRO A 48 -11.01 -6.26 -11.29
C PRO A 48 -12.29 -5.46 -11.08
N ASN A 49 -12.93 -5.09 -12.19
CA ASN A 49 -14.22 -4.39 -12.23
C ASN A 49 -14.25 -3.01 -11.53
N ILE A 50 -13.11 -2.37 -11.28
CA ILE A 50 -13.05 -1.13 -10.49
C ILE A 50 -13.77 0.04 -11.18
N ILE A 51 -13.71 0.08 -12.52
CA ILE A 51 -14.37 1.12 -13.31
C ILE A 51 -15.89 0.90 -13.29
N GLU A 52 -16.33 -0.32 -13.55
CA GLU A 52 -17.74 -0.72 -13.53
C GLU A 52 -18.37 -0.50 -12.14
N CYS A 53 -17.61 -0.76 -11.07
CA CYS A 53 -18.04 -0.49 -9.70
C CYS A 53 -18.26 1.01 -9.46
N ALA A 54 -17.30 1.86 -9.87
CA ALA A 54 -17.43 3.30 -9.74
C ALA A 54 -18.63 3.84 -10.53
N GLU A 55 -18.84 3.36 -11.76
CA GLU A 55 -20.00 3.72 -12.58
C GLU A 55 -21.32 3.34 -11.91
N ARG A 56 -21.40 2.13 -11.34
CA ARG A 56 -22.60 1.66 -10.64
C ARG A 56 -22.93 2.50 -9.41
N ILE A 57 -21.92 2.90 -8.64
CA ILE A 57 -22.10 3.78 -7.47
C ILE A 57 -22.58 5.17 -7.92
N ILE A 58 -21.97 5.73 -8.97
CA ILE A 58 -22.39 7.03 -9.55
C ILE A 58 -23.86 6.97 -10.01
N GLU A 59 -24.28 5.88 -10.64
CA GLU A 59 -25.67 5.66 -11.04
C GLU A 59 -26.61 5.56 -9.83
N ALA A 60 -26.24 4.79 -8.79
CA ALA A 60 -27.02 4.66 -7.57
C ALA A 60 -27.28 6.01 -6.90
N ILE A 61 -26.24 6.86 -6.83
CA ILE A 61 -26.33 8.22 -6.29
C ILE A 61 -27.28 9.08 -7.12
N LYS A 62 -27.15 9.06 -8.46
CA LYS A 62 -28.03 9.82 -9.37
C LYS A 62 -29.49 9.41 -9.27
N ASN A 63 -29.74 8.13 -9.00
CA ASN A 63 -31.08 7.56 -8.86
C ASN A 63 -31.64 7.63 -7.43
N GLU A 64 -30.93 8.27 -6.50
CA GLU A 64 -31.30 8.37 -5.08
C GLU A 64 -31.54 7.00 -4.42
N GLU A 65 -30.79 5.98 -4.86
CA GLU A 65 -30.85 4.65 -4.26
C GLU A 65 -30.30 4.67 -2.83
N LYS A 66 -30.85 3.81 -1.96
CA LYS A 66 -30.29 3.60 -0.62
C LYS A 66 -29.03 2.74 -0.72
N ILE A 67 -27.90 3.30 -0.35
CA ILE A 67 -26.61 2.61 -0.33
C ILE A 67 -26.31 2.15 1.10
N PHE A 68 -26.02 0.87 1.26
CA PHE A 68 -25.50 0.32 2.51
C PHE A 68 -24.05 -0.12 2.29
N LEU A 69 -23.14 0.50 3.03
CA LEU A 69 -21.72 0.17 2.98
C LEU A 69 -21.36 -0.74 4.16
N GLN A 70 -20.99 -1.98 3.87
CA GLN A 70 -20.47 -2.92 4.85
C GLN A 70 -18.95 -2.85 4.85
N VAL A 71 -18.34 -2.68 6.03
CA VAL A 71 -16.89 -2.57 6.18
C VAL A 71 -16.38 -3.41 7.33
N ASP A 72 -15.09 -3.76 7.24
CA ASP A 72 -14.39 -4.47 8.30
C ASP A 72 -14.17 -3.58 9.51
N SER A 73 -14.20 -4.19 10.71
CA SER A 73 -14.13 -3.48 11.99
C SER A 73 -12.70 -3.20 12.43
N ASP A 74 -11.86 -2.69 11.55
CA ASP A 74 -10.48 -2.32 11.84
C ASP A 74 -10.13 -0.93 11.28
N ALA A 75 -8.90 -0.49 11.50
CA ALA A 75 -8.46 0.84 11.10
C ALA A 75 -8.56 1.04 9.58
N ASP A 76 -8.23 0.03 8.78
CA ASP A 76 -8.26 0.12 7.32
C ASP A 76 -9.71 0.18 6.81
N GLY A 77 -10.58 -0.69 7.33
CA GLY A 77 -12.00 -0.71 6.99
C GLY A 77 -12.72 0.58 7.36
N TYR A 78 -12.53 1.10 8.58
CA TYR A 78 -13.17 2.36 8.99
C TYR A 78 -12.65 3.58 8.24
N THR A 79 -11.35 3.66 7.97
CA THR A 79 -10.78 4.80 7.23
C THR A 79 -11.23 4.79 5.77
N SER A 80 -11.29 3.61 5.14
CA SER A 80 -11.84 3.43 3.79
C SER A 80 -13.33 3.81 3.73
N ALA A 81 -14.12 3.41 4.73
CA ALA A 81 -15.53 3.76 4.83
C ALA A 81 -15.78 5.27 4.92
N ALA A 82 -14.91 5.98 5.63
CA ALA A 82 -15.04 7.42 5.82
C ALA A 82 -14.69 8.21 4.55
N LEU A 83 -13.88 7.63 3.65
CA LEU A 83 -13.51 8.21 2.37
C LEU A 83 -14.57 7.97 1.27
N ALA A 84 -15.28 6.84 1.35
CA ALA A 84 -16.30 6.42 0.39
C ALA A 84 -17.57 7.28 0.45
#